data_AF-A0A7S1PEU7-F1
#
_entry.id   AF-A0A7S1PEU7-F1
#
_cell.length_a   1.000
_cell.length_b   1.000
_cell.length_c   1.000
_cell.angle_alpha   90.00
_cell.angle_beta   90.00
_cell.angle_gamma   90.00
#
_symmetry.space_group_name_H-M   'P 1'
#
loop_
_entity.id
_entity.type
_entity.pdbx_description
1 polymer ?
#
loop_
_entity_poly.entity_id
_entity_poly.type
_entity_poly.pdbx_seq_one_letter_code
_entity_poly.pdbx_strand_id
1 'polypeptide(L)'
;GYCFVTHRRPTQHKALSPYNKTITMALPAQVATGTFLYLIMGAALLGLVFASRLTGRFSKDNADIANVVIVICTFSTWLFWLCAWMHQWHPLIKPIYGE
;
A
#
# COMPACT_ATOMS: atom_id res chain seq x y z
N GLY A 1 56.15 23.45 24.38
CA GLY A 1 56.78 22.57 23.38
C GLY A 1 56.20 21.19 23.52
N TYR A 2 56.18 20.43 22.41
CA TYR A 2 55.68 19.05 22.25
C TYR A 2 54.15 18.92 22.16
N CYS A 3 53.54 18.23 21.19
CA CYS A 3 54.00 17.67 19.92
C CYS A 3 52.72 17.47 19.08
N PHE A 4 52.69 18.06 17.89
CA PHE A 4 51.56 18.08 16.98
C PHE A 4 51.49 16.76 16.20
N VAL A 5 50.59 15.85 16.60
CA VAL A 5 50.32 14.60 15.86
C VAL A 5 49.36 14.90 14.72
N THR A 6 49.90 14.99 13.51
CA THR A 6 49.11 15.11 12.28
C THR A 6 48.44 13.78 11.96
N HIS A 7 47.14 13.65 12.29
CA HIS A 7 46.32 12.55 11.82
C HIS A 7 45.95 12.78 10.33
N ARG A 8 46.83 12.39 9.41
CA ARG A 8 46.47 12.30 7.98
C ARG A 8 45.59 11.06 7.77
N ARG A 9 44.26 11.26 7.76
CA ARG A 9 43.32 10.28 7.19
C ARG A 9 43.42 10.33 5.67
N PRO A 10 43.68 9.21 4.97
CA PRO A 10 43.59 9.19 3.51
C PRO A 10 42.13 9.43 3.10
N THR A 11 41.91 10.51 2.35
CA THR A 11 40.66 10.83 1.67
C THR A 11 40.34 9.74 0.65
N GLN A 12 39.54 8.77 1.07
CA GLN A 12 38.85 7.83 0.17
C GLN A 12 37.74 8.60 -0.54
N HIS A 13 38.07 9.29 -1.63
CA HIS A 13 37.06 9.75 -2.58
C HIS A 13 36.51 8.52 -3.31
N LYS A 14 35.56 7.82 -2.68
CA LYS A 14 34.68 6.89 -3.39
C LYS A 14 33.94 7.71 -4.44
N ALA A 15 34.23 7.46 -5.70
CA ALA A 15 33.45 7.97 -6.81
C ALA A 15 31.98 7.57 -6.58
N LEU A 16 31.13 8.55 -6.29
CA LEU A 16 29.69 8.38 -6.30
C LEU A 16 29.31 8.14 -7.77
N SER A 17 29.06 6.88 -8.11
CA SER A 17 28.32 6.54 -9.32
C SER A 17 27.06 7.41 -9.35
N PRO A 18 26.72 8.07 -10.48
CA PRO A 18 25.48 8.81 -10.58
C PRO A 18 24.36 7.78 -10.41
N TYR A 19 23.79 7.75 -9.21
CA TYR A 19 22.56 7.07 -8.91
C TYR A 19 21.53 7.72 -9.83
N ASN A 20 21.29 7.09 -10.98
CA ASN A 20 20.22 7.44 -11.88
C ASN A 20 18.93 7.04 -11.17
N LYS A 21 18.56 7.84 -10.17
CA LYS A 21 17.24 7.82 -9.56
C LYS A 21 16.33 8.36 -10.63
N THR A 22 15.90 7.49 -11.53
CA THR A 22 14.62 7.68 -12.18
C THR A 22 13.66 7.92 -11.03
N ILE A 23 13.26 9.17 -10.83
CA ILE A 23 12.22 9.52 -9.88
C ILE A 23 10.93 9.00 -10.50
N THR A 24 10.77 7.67 -10.49
CA THR A 24 9.45 7.09 -10.44
C THR A 24 8.87 7.64 -9.14
N MET A 25 7.73 8.30 -9.22
CA MET A 25 6.96 8.63 -8.04
C MET A 25 6.55 7.28 -7.44
N ALA A 26 7.44 6.71 -6.63
CA ALA A 26 7.30 5.38 -6.08
C ALA A 26 6.14 5.45 -5.10
N LEU A 27 4.97 4.99 -5.54
CA LEU A 27 3.87 4.74 -4.65
C LEU A 27 4.41 3.88 -3.50
N PRO A 28 4.15 4.25 -2.24
CA PRO A 28 4.62 3.48 -1.10
C PRO A 28 4.14 2.05 -1.28
N ALA A 29 5.06 1.09 -1.13
CA ALA A 29 4.81 -0.32 -1.41
C ALA A 29 3.54 -0.83 -0.69
N GLN A 30 3.26 -0.29 0.49
CA GLN A 30 2.08 -0.59 1.31
C GLN A 30 0.77 -0.21 0.60
N VAL A 31 0.71 0.96 -0.05
CA VAL A 31 -0.49 1.41 -0.80
C VAL A 31 -0.69 0.55 -2.04
N ALA A 32 0.39 0.26 -2.75
CA ALA A 32 0.33 -0.60 -3.93
C ALA A 32 -0.18 -2.00 -3.56
N THR A 33 0.45 -2.65 -2.58
CA THR A 33 0.04 -3.98 -2.10
C THR A 33 -1.39 -4.00 -1.59
N GLY A 34 -1.79 -3.03 -0.76
CA GLY A 34 -3.17 -2.97 -0.25
C GLY A 34 -4.20 -2.77 -1.36
N THR A 35 -3.93 -1.90 -2.33
CA THR A 35 -4.82 -1.69 -3.48
C THR A 35 -5.01 -2.98 -4.30
N PHE A 36 -3.93 -3.73 -4.57
CA PHE A 36 -4.05 -5.01 -5.26
C PHE A 36 -4.85 -6.04 -4.46
N LEU A 37 -4.67 -6.11 -3.13
CA LEU A 37 -5.42 -7.03 -2.27
C LEU A 37 -6.93 -6.75 -2.31
N TYR A 38 -7.34 -5.49 -2.18
CA TYR A 38 -8.76 -5.13 -2.25
C TYR A 38 -9.37 -5.39 -3.63
N LEU A 39 -8.61 -5.16 -4.71
CA LEU A 39 -9.05 -5.48 -6.08
C LEU A 39 -9.20 -6.99 -6.29
N ILE A 40 -8.24 -7.81 -5.85
CA ILE A 40 -8.29 -9.27 -5.95
C ILE A 40 -9.48 -9.81 -5.14
N MET A 41 -9.70 -9.28 -3.94
CA MET A 41 -10.85 -9.65 -3.10
C MET A 41 -12.18 -9.32 -3.79
N GLY A 42 -12.32 -8.11 -4.36
CA GLY A 42 -13.52 -7.74 -5.12
C GLY A 42 -13.75 -8.63 -6.34
N ALA A 43 -12.69 -8.92 -7.10
CA ALA A 43 -12.76 -9.82 -8.26
C ALA A 43 -13.13 -11.26 -7.87
N ALA A 44 -12.60 -11.77 -6.74
CA ALA A 44 -12.94 -13.09 -6.23
C ALA A 44 -14.43 -13.19 -5.84
N LEU A 45 -14.98 -12.15 -5.19
CA LEU A 45 -16.39 -12.09 -4.83
C LEU A 45 -17.31 -12.04 -6.07
N LEU A 46 -16.94 -11.27 -7.10
CA LEU A 46 -17.66 -11.28 -8.37
C LEU A 46 -17.59 -12.65 -9.07
N GLY A 47 -16.42 -13.30 -9.03
CA GLY A 47 -16.24 -14.66 -9.53
C GLY A 47 -17.12 -15.68 -8.82
N LEU A 48 -17.29 -15.55 -7.49
CA LEU A 48 -18.20 -16.39 -6.71
C LEU A 48 -19.67 -16.17 -7.09
N VAL A 49 -20.09 -14.93 -7.35
CA VAL A 49 -21.45 -14.65 -7.87
C VAL A 49 -21.63 -15.36 -9.20
N PHE A 50 -20.68 -15.24 -10.13
CA PHE A 50 -20.75 -15.90 -11.43
C PHE A 50 -20.80 -17.43 -11.32
N ALA A 51 -19.95 -18.04 -10.48
CA ALA A 51 -19.96 -19.47 -10.21
C ALA A 51 -21.29 -19.93 -9.58
N SER A 52 -21.87 -19.11 -8.69
CA SER A 52 -23.18 -19.37 -8.08
C SER A 52 -24.31 -19.32 -9.10
N ARG A 53 -24.21 -18.46 -10.12
CA ARG A 53 -25.16 -18.45 -11.26
C ARG A 53 -25.05 -19.71 -12.10
N LEU A 54 -23.84 -20.17 -12.41
CA LEU A 54 -23.63 -21.40 -13.19
C LEU A 54 -24.19 -22.63 -12.50
N THR A 55 -24.12 -22.67 -11.17
CA THR A 55 -24.63 -23.79 -10.36
C THR A 55 -26.17 -23.78 -10.24
N GLY A 56 -26.86 -22.75 -10.76
CA GLY A 56 -28.32 -22.64 -10.75
C GLY A 56 -28.93 -22.46 -9.36
N ARG A 57 -28.12 -22.24 -8.32
CA ARG A 57 -28.60 -22.01 -6.94
C ARG A 57 -29.05 -20.57 -6.69
N PHE A 58 -28.95 -19.68 -7.68
CA PHE A 58 -29.14 -18.25 -7.50
C PHE A 58 -30.00 -17.62 -8.59
N SER A 59 -31.05 -16.89 -8.17
CA SER A 59 -31.94 -16.14 -9.06
C SER A 59 -31.20 -15.00 -9.77
N LYS A 60 -31.67 -14.64 -10.97
CA LYS A 60 -31.04 -13.61 -11.80
C LYS A 60 -31.01 -12.25 -11.14
N ASP A 61 -32.14 -11.83 -10.58
CA ASP A 61 -32.28 -10.52 -9.97
C ASP A 61 -31.36 -10.37 -8.76
N ASN A 62 -31.23 -11.43 -7.96
CA ASN A 62 -30.35 -11.46 -6.80
C ASN A 62 -28.88 -11.32 -7.19
N ALA A 63 -28.46 -11.93 -8.30
CA ALA A 63 -27.07 -11.84 -8.77
C ALA A 63 -26.76 -10.46 -9.37
N ASP A 64 -27.71 -9.83 -10.05
CA ASP A 64 -27.52 -8.48 -10.60
C ASP A 64 -27.41 -7.45 -9.48
N ILE A 65 -28.22 -7.58 -8.42
CA ILE A 65 -28.09 -6.78 -7.19
C ILE A 65 -26.75 -7.04 -6.52
N ALA A 66 -26.36 -8.32 -6.36
CA ALA A 66 -25.09 -8.68 -5.71
C ALA A 66 -23.88 -8.08 -6.44
N ASN A 67 -23.86 -8.09 -7.78
CA ASN A 67 -22.78 -7.49 -8.55
C ASN A 67 -22.59 -6.00 -8.24
N VAL A 68 -23.68 -5.23 -8.19
CA VAL A 68 -23.62 -3.78 -7.88
C VAL A 68 -23.17 -3.56 -6.43
N VAL A 69 -23.76 -4.31 -5.49
CA VAL A 69 -23.44 -4.18 -4.05
C VAL A 69 -21.98 -4.53 -3.78
N ILE A 70 -21.44 -5.59 -4.37
CA ILE A 70 -20.05 -6.02 -4.19
C ILE A 70 -19.08 -4.94 -4.67
N VAL A 71 -19.35 -4.30 -5.80
CA VAL A 71 -18.48 -3.22 -6.32
C VAL A 71 -18.49 -2.02 -5.37
N ILE A 72 -19.67 -1.56 -4.92
CA ILE A 72 -19.80 -0.42 -4.00
C ILE A 72 -19.16 -0.74 -2.65
N CYS A 73 -19.38 -1.94 -2.11
CA CYS A 73 -18.78 -2.38 -0.85
C CYS A 73 -17.24 -2.49 -0.96
N THR A 74 -16.72 -3.04 -2.05
CA THR A 74 -15.27 -3.15 -2.26
C THR A 74 -14.63 -1.76 -2.34
N PHE A 75 -15.24 -0.85 -3.11
CA PHE A 75 -14.75 0.52 -3.27
C PHE A 75 -14.81 1.32 -1.95
N SER A 76 -15.92 1.24 -1.22
CA SER A 76 -16.07 1.92 0.08
C SER A 76 -15.11 1.37 1.14
N THR A 77 -14.91 0.05 1.19
CA THR A 77 -13.95 -0.57 2.11
C THR A 77 -12.51 -0.18 1.76
N TRP A 78 -12.17 -0.15 0.47
CA TRP A 78 -10.86 0.32 0.01
C TRP A 78 -10.61 1.79 0.36
N LEU A 79 -11.60 2.68 0.14
CA LEU A 79 -11.51 4.09 0.52
C LEU A 79 -11.33 4.25 2.04
N PHE A 80 -12.10 3.53 2.84
CA PHE A 80 -12.00 3.59 4.30
C PHE A 80 -10.61 3.18 4.78
N TRP A 81 -10.07 2.09 4.23
CA TRP A 81 -8.72 1.65 4.52
C TRP A 81 -7.66 2.67 4.09
N LEU A 82 -7.77 3.23 2.89
CA LEU A 82 -6.83 4.22 2.38
C LEU A 82 -6.83 5.49 3.23
N CYS A 83 -7.99 5.94 3.68
CA CYS A 83 -8.12 7.07 4.61
C CYS A 83 -7.44 6.78 5.95
N ALA A 84 -7.66 5.60 6.53
CA ALA A 84 -7.02 5.19 7.79
C ALA A 84 -5.50 5.12 7.65
N TRP A 85 -5.01 4.59 6.53
CA TRP A 85 -3.59 4.51 6.23
C TRP A 85 -2.98 5.91 6.03
N MET A 86 -3.68 6.82 5.33
CA MET A 86 -3.23 8.20 5.13
C MET A 86 -3.17 8.99 6.44
N HIS A 87 -4.09 8.73 7.38
CA HIS A 87 -4.09 9.36 8.71
C HIS A 87 -2.82 9.03 9.50
N GLN A 88 -2.25 7.84 9.29
CA GLN A 88 -1.04 7.38 9.97
C GLN A 88 0.26 7.81 9.27
N TRP A 89 0.19 8.42 8.07
CA TRP A 89 1.37 8.62 7.23
C TRP A 89 2.31 9.73 7.71
N HIS A 90 1.79 10.70 8.47
CA HIS A 90 2.57 11.71 9.19
C HIS A 90 1.97 11.97 10.57
N PRO A 91 2.26 11.12 11.58
CA PRO A 91 1.67 11.27 12.90
C PRO A 91 2.24 12.52 13.58
N LEU A 92 1.38 13.52 13.81
CA LEU A 92 1.74 14.74 14.54
C LEU A 92 1.80 14.52 16.06
N ILE A 93 1.06 13.53 16.56
CA ILE A 93 0.93 13.22 17.98
C ILE A 93 1.51 11.82 18.19
N LYS A 94 2.55 11.75 19.02
CA LYS A 94 3.11 10.49 19.52
C LYS A 94 2.44 10.14 20.85
N PRO A 95 2.22 8.84 21.15
CA PRO A 95 1.68 8.44 22.44
C PRO A 95 2.56 8.93 23.60
N ILE A 96 1.92 9.36 24.69
CA ILE A 96 2.57 10.04 25.84
C ILE A 96 2.94 9.04 26.96
N TYR A 97 2.61 7.76 26.79
CA TYR A 97 2.97 6.71 27.73
C TYR A 97 4.19 5.96 27.19
N GLY A 98 5.36 6.43 27.59
CA GLY A 98 6.58 5.64 27.69
C GLY A 98 6.88 5.43 29.17
N GLU A 99 7.36 4.24 29.50
CA GLU A 99 7.96 3.92 30.80
C GLU A 99 9.19 4.81 31.07
#